data_AF-A0A3D4D574-F1
#
_entry.id   AF-A0A3D4D574-F1
#
_cell.length_a   1.000
_cell.length_b   1.000
_cell.length_c   1.000
_cell.angle_alpha   90.00
_cell.angle_beta   90.00
_cell.angle_gamma   90.00
#
_symmetry.space_group_name_H-M   'P 1'
#
loop_
_entity.id
_entity.type
_entity.pdbx_description
1 polymer ?
#
loop_
_entity_poly.entity_id
_entity_poly.type
_entity_poly.pdbx_seq_one_letter_code
_entity_poly.pdbx_strand_id
1 'polypeptide(L)'
;MEFIAPLGFFCVLGLLWVLAAILKPKTKQKVQARIHALSAELERRPKDMETLGKVFSLCRWQGQHEHALRIAEYASLLDPENLDIRNQVKTYR
;
A
#
# COMPACT_ATOMS: atom_id res chain seq x y z
N MET A 1 -8.25 -42.40 -27.50
CA MET A 1 -7.44 -41.68 -26.49
C MET A 1 -7.13 -40.31 -27.07
N GLU A 2 -7.85 -39.26 -26.69
CA GLU A 2 -7.59 -37.91 -27.19
C GLU A 2 -7.56 -36.93 -26.01
N PHE A 3 -6.42 -36.91 -25.31
CA PHE A 3 -6.12 -35.94 -24.26
C PHE A 3 -5.55 -34.65 -24.90
N ILE A 4 -6.40 -33.87 -25.60
CA ILE A 4 -6.02 -32.56 -26.19
C ILE A 4 -6.60 -31.39 -25.37
N ALA A 5 -7.14 -31.65 -24.17
CA ALA A 5 -7.76 -30.62 -23.33
C ALA A 5 -6.83 -29.80 -22.41
N PRO A 6 -5.65 -30.26 -21.92
CA PRO A 6 -4.97 -29.51 -20.86
C PRO A 6 -4.26 -28.23 -21.35
N LEU A 7 -3.77 -28.22 -22.59
CA LEU A 7 -2.93 -27.12 -23.12
C LEU A 7 -3.69 -25.80 -23.28
N GLY A 8 -4.96 -25.84 -23.69
CA GLY A 8 -5.78 -24.63 -23.82
C GLY A 8 -6.07 -23.96 -22.48
N PHE A 9 -6.25 -24.75 -21.41
CA PHE A 9 -6.52 -24.23 -20.06
C PHE A 9 -5.31 -23.49 -19.47
N PHE A 10 -4.09 -23.97 -19.71
CA PHE A 10 -2.86 -23.28 -19.29
C PHE A 10 -2.63 -21.96 -20.04
N CYS A 11 -3.00 -21.86 -21.32
CA CYS A 11 -2.90 -20.61 -22.08
C CYS A 11 -3.83 -19.51 -21.53
N VAL A 12 -5.07 -19.84 -21.18
CA VAL A 12 -6.00 -18.86 -20.60
C VAL A 12 -5.55 -18.42 -19.21
N LEU A 13 -5.03 -19.34 -18.39
CA LEU A 13 -4.44 -19.01 -17.09
C LEU A 13 -3.19 -18.13 -17.20
N GLY A 14 -2.33 -18.38 -18.19
CA GLY A 14 -1.16 -17.56 -18.47
C GLY A 14 -1.51 -16.14 -18.91
N LEU A 15 -2.53 -15.98 -19.77
CA LEU A 15 -3.04 -14.67 -20.19
C LEU A 15 -3.61 -13.86 -19.01
N LEU A 16 -4.34 -14.52 -18.09
CA LEU A 16 -4.83 -13.92 -16.84
C LEU A 16 -3.67 -13.40 -15.96
N TRP A 17 -2.60 -14.18 -15.84
CA TRP A 17 -1.39 -13.78 -15.10
C TRP A 17 -0.67 -12.58 -15.74
N VAL A 18 -0.53 -12.57 -17.06
CA VAL A 18 0.10 -11.47 -17.81
C VAL A 18 -0.71 -10.18 -17.68
N LEU A 19 -2.04 -10.27 -17.78
CA LEU A 19 -2.93 -9.12 -17.57
C LEU A 19 -2.83 -8.57 -16.14
N ALA A 20 -2.79 -9.46 -15.13
CA ALA A 20 -2.58 -9.06 -13.74
C ALA A 20 -1.20 -8.42 -13.52
N ALA A 21 -0.16 -8.93 -14.19
CA ALA A 21 1.20 -8.42 -14.13
C ALA A 21 1.36 -7.04 -14.80
N ILE A 22 0.57 -6.72 -15.84
CA ILE A 22 0.58 -5.41 -16.50
C ILE A 22 -0.27 -4.38 -15.74
N LEU A 23 -1.33 -4.82 -15.04
CA LEU A 23 -2.18 -3.91 -14.27
C LEU A 23 -1.55 -3.47 -12.94
N LYS A 24 -0.86 -4.39 -12.25
CA LYS A 24 -0.13 -4.12 -10.98
C LYS A 24 0.84 -2.93 -11.04
N PRO A 25 1.70 -2.75 -12.06
CA PRO A 25 2.65 -1.65 -12.09
C PRO A 25 1.97 -0.29 -12.31
N LYS A 26 0.91 -0.22 -13.13
CA LYS A 26 0.17 1.04 -13.36
C LYS A 26 -0.52 1.54 -12.09
N THR A 27 -1.08 0.63 -11.28
CA THR A 27 -1.71 1.00 -10.01
C THR A 27 -0.68 1.39 -8.96
N LYS A 28 0.46 0.68 -8.88
CA LYS A 28 1.58 1.07 -8.01
C LYS A 28 2.11 2.47 -8.32
N GLN A 29 2.28 2.80 -9.60
CA GLN A 29 2.78 4.12 -10.02
C GLN A 29 1.82 5.25 -9.62
N LYS A 30 0.51 5.08 -9.82
CA LYS A 30 -0.49 6.08 -9.38
C LYS A 30 -0.50 6.27 -7.86
N VAL A 31 -0.34 5.20 -7.10
CA VAL A 31 -0.30 5.28 -5.64
C VAL A 31 1.00 5.93 -5.15
N GLN A 32 2.14 5.68 -5.80
CA GLN A 32 3.38 6.40 -5.49
C GLN A 32 3.26 7.90 -5.73
N ALA A 33 2.66 8.31 -6.85
CA ALA A 33 2.41 9.73 -7.13
C ALA A 33 1.52 10.37 -6.05
N ARG A 34 0.51 9.65 -5.55
CA ARG A 34 -0.34 10.11 -4.44
C ARG A 34 0.44 10.22 -3.12
N ILE A 35 1.29 9.26 -2.80
CA ILE A 35 2.16 9.33 -1.62
C ILE A 35 3.05 10.57 -1.70
N HIS A 36 3.63 10.84 -2.87
CA HIS A 36 4.47 12.03 -3.10
C HIS A 36 3.70 13.36 -2.95
N ALA A 37 2.46 13.42 -3.44
CA ALA A 37 1.63 14.61 -3.28
C ALA A 37 1.24 14.84 -1.82
N LEU A 38 0.88 13.77 -1.10
CA LEU A 38 0.54 13.83 0.32
C LEU A 38 1.77 14.13 1.18
N SER A 39 2.97 13.64 0.83
CA SER A 39 4.19 13.98 1.56
C SER A 39 4.53 15.47 1.41
N ALA A 40 4.33 16.06 0.23
CA ALA A 40 4.49 17.51 0.04
C ALA A 40 3.47 18.32 0.83
N GLU A 41 2.25 17.81 1.03
CA GLU A 41 1.27 18.45 1.91
C GLU A 41 1.66 18.30 3.38
N LEU A 42 2.24 17.16 3.76
CA LEU A 42 2.77 16.92 5.09
C LEU A 42 3.97 17.84 5.41
N GLU A 43 4.78 18.20 4.42
CA GLU A 43 5.83 19.23 4.61
C GLU A 43 5.25 20.60 4.98
N ARG A 44 4.06 20.94 4.46
CA ARG A 44 3.36 22.19 4.81
C ARG A 44 2.61 22.08 6.13
N ARG A 45 2.05 20.91 6.42
CA ARG A 45 1.22 20.63 7.60
C ARG A 45 1.68 19.33 8.27
N PRO A 46 2.82 19.35 8.99
CA PRO A 46 3.44 18.13 9.52
C PRO A 46 2.59 17.44 10.57
N LYS A 47 1.65 18.15 11.22
CA LYS A 47 0.81 17.60 12.29
C LYS A 47 -0.60 17.21 11.83
N ASP A 48 -0.86 17.19 10.52
CA ASP A 48 -2.17 16.82 10.01
C ASP A 48 -2.38 15.30 10.08
N MET A 49 -3.10 14.87 11.11
CA MET A 49 -3.40 13.47 11.38
C MET A 49 -4.20 12.81 10.25
N GLU A 50 -5.03 13.57 9.52
CA GLU A 50 -5.78 13.03 8.39
C GLU A 50 -4.84 12.64 7.24
N THR A 51 -3.90 13.52 6.90
CA THR A 51 -2.90 13.27 5.87
C THR A 51 -1.95 12.13 6.28
N LEU A 52 -1.54 12.06 7.55
CA LEU A 52 -0.74 10.94 8.07
C LEU A 52 -1.46 9.60 7.91
N GLY A 53 -2.75 9.54 8.29
CA GLY A 53 -3.57 8.33 8.12
C GLY A 53 -3.71 7.88 6.67
N LYS A 54 -3.84 8.85 5.73
CA LYS A 54 -3.88 8.57 4.29
C LYS A 54 -2.55 8.01 3.78
N VAL A 55 -1.43 8.61 4.15
CA VAL A 55 -0.09 8.13 3.77
C VAL A 55 0.16 6.74 4.34
N PHE A 56 -0.15 6.52 5.63
CA PHE A 56 -0.05 5.22 6.29
C PHE A 56 -0.83 4.13 5.53
N SER A 57 -2.10 4.39 5.20
CA SER A 57 -2.97 3.45 4.50
C SER A 57 -2.42 3.09 3.11
N LEU A 58 -1.87 4.06 2.39
CA LEU A 58 -1.28 3.85 1.06
C LEU A 58 0.03 3.06 1.15
N CYS A 59 0.90 3.35 2.13
CA CYS A 59 2.12 2.58 2.38
C CYS A 59 1.80 1.12 2.73
N ARG A 60 0.81 0.88 3.60
CA ARG A 60 0.30 -0.46 3.92
C ARG A 60 -0.18 -1.19 2.67
N TRP A 61 -1.01 -0.53 1.85
CA TRP A 61 -1.56 -1.13 0.64
C TRP A 61 -0.47 -1.52 -0.37
N GLN A 62 0.62 -0.76 -0.43
CA GLN A 62 1.77 -1.08 -1.27
C GLN A 62 2.71 -2.17 -0.70
N GLY A 63 2.49 -2.62 0.54
CA GLY A 63 3.40 -3.53 1.24
C GLY A 63 4.69 -2.85 1.73
N GLN A 64 4.70 -1.52 1.82
CA GLN A 64 5.84 -0.77 2.37
C GLN A 64 5.74 -0.70 3.90
N HIS A 65 5.94 -1.85 4.55
CA HIS A 65 5.73 -2.02 5.99
C HIS A 65 6.59 -1.06 6.83
N GLU A 66 7.86 -0.85 6.48
CA GLU A 66 8.75 0.08 7.20
C GLU A 66 8.32 1.54 7.09
N HIS A 67 7.83 1.96 5.93
CA HIS A 67 7.34 3.34 5.75
C HIS A 67 6.03 3.52 6.52
N ALA A 68 5.14 2.52 6.51
CA ALA A 68 3.92 2.55 7.30
C ALA A 68 4.24 2.64 8.81
N LEU A 69 5.19 1.84 9.31
CA LEU A 69 5.62 1.90 10.71
C LEU A 69 6.13 3.30 11.08
N ARG A 70 7.03 3.89 10.29
CA ARG A 70 7.57 5.24 10.56
C ARG A 70 6.48 6.31 10.64
N ILE A 71 5.48 6.24 9.76
CA ILE A 71 4.34 7.18 9.79
C ILE A 71 3.48 6.97 11.03
N ALA A 72 3.21 5.72 11.41
CA ALA A 72 2.45 5.40 12.62
C ALA A 72 3.20 5.81 13.90
N GLU A 73 4.51 5.61 13.96
CA GLU A 73 5.36 6.07 15.07
C GLU A 73 5.33 7.59 15.18
N TYR A 74 5.48 8.29 14.05
CA TYR A 74 5.38 9.74 14.01
C TYR A 74 4.00 10.24 14.46
N ALA A 75 2.92 9.63 14.00
CA ALA A 75 1.57 9.95 14.43
C ALA A 75 1.37 9.65 15.94
N SER A 76 1.98 8.59 16.46
CA SER A 76 1.92 8.25 17.90
C SER A 76 2.67 9.25 18.78
N LEU A 77 3.67 9.96 18.24
CA LEU A 77 4.33 11.06 18.95
C LEU A 77 3.46 12.31 19.00
N LEU A 78 2.60 12.52 17.99
CA LEU A 78 1.68 13.66 17.92
C LEU A 78 0.43 13.47 18.79
N ASP A 79 -0.09 12.24 18.84
CA ASP A 79 -1.22 11.86 19.70
C ASP A 79 -0.95 10.51 20.38
N PRO A 80 -0.27 10.52 21.55
CA PRO A 80 0.10 9.31 22.26
C PRO A 80 -1.08 8.56 22.88
N GLU A 81 -2.22 9.23 23.08
CA GLU A 81 -3.40 8.62 23.69
C GLU A 81 -4.26 7.88 22.66
N ASN A 82 -4.05 8.15 21.37
CA ASN A 82 -4.73 7.47 20.28
C ASN A 82 -4.48 5.96 20.31
N LEU A 83 -5.50 5.20 20.70
CA LEU A 83 -5.43 3.75 20.78
C LEU A 83 -5.25 3.10 19.40
N ASP A 84 -5.85 3.69 18.36
CA ASP A 84 -5.76 3.15 17.01
C ASP A 84 -4.33 3.19 16.49
N ILE A 85 -3.67 4.34 16.60
CA ILE A 85 -2.28 4.53 16.17
C ILE A 85 -1.33 3.63 16.97
N ARG A 86 -1.53 3.51 18.30
CA ARG A 86 -0.73 2.60 19.12
C ARG A 86 -0.86 1.15 18.70
N ASN A 87 -2.08 0.72 18.35
CA ASN A 87 -2.32 -0.62 17.83
C ASN A 87 -1.65 -0.81 16.45
N GLN A 88 -1.67 0.21 15.60
CA GLN A 88 -0.96 0.21 14.32
C GLN A 88 0.55 0.01 14.55
N VAL A 89 1.20 0.80 15.41
CA VAL A 89 2.65 0.63 15.70
C VAL A 89 2.97 -0.78 16.19
N LYS A 90 2.17 -1.33 17.12
CA LYS A 90 2.34 -2.71 17.62
C LYS A 90 2.16 -3.78 16.55
N THR A 91 1.31 -3.55 15.55
CA THR A 91 1.05 -4.53 14.49
C THR A 91 2.23 -4.68 13.54
N TYR A 92 3.06 -3.65 13.39
CA TYR A 92 4.17 -3.60 12.43
C TYR A 92 5.56 -3.74 13.07
N ARG A 93 5.63 -3.76 14.40
CA ARG A 93 6.87 -3.96 15.17
C ARG A 93 7.07 -5.43 15.50
#